data_AF-A0A932TX78-F1
#
_entry.id   AF-A0A932TX78-F1
#
_cell.length_a   1.000
_cell.length_b   1.000
_cell.length_c   1.000
_cell.angle_alpha   90.00
_cell.angle_beta   90.00
_cell.angle_gamma   90.00
#
_symmetry.space_group_name_H-M   'P 1'
#
loop_
_entity.id
_entity.type
_entity.pdbx_description
1 polymer ?
#
loop_
_entity_poly.entity_id
_entity_poly.type
_entity_poly.pdbx_seq_one_letter_code
_entity_poly.pdbx_strand_id
1 'polypeptide(L)'
;MSDIKLQVALDFLELPRALAVARAAAEGGADYLEAGTPLIKSEGLDCVRKLRELFPDKTIIADLKTMDAGKIEVEAAARAGASVVTVMAGASEATLHECVETGRQYGVAVAVDLLGVPDPVAAARRVAAMGVDWLDVHCPIDAQMRGEDPLATLKAIRDVTHLTLAVAGGLNSESAAEAARAGADVVIIGGAITKAVDPRRATADIRRAIDSGEAVATDLFRRVTAGSLREALAKVHTSNVSDGAHRRPCLPGLRPLSPGQLACGPAVTVRTLPGDWAKPVAAIDVAKPGEIIVVDAAGVPPAVWGELATESAVGKGLAGLVVHGAVRDTADIRRLGLAVWSTHVTSHAGDANGVGVINVPVEIGGQRILPGDWILADDDGVMALPRAEAVEMANRAADVLEAENRVRQEIRDNKTTLAQVVNVLRWERRGGPSVG
;
A
#
# COMPACT_ATOMS: atom_id res chain seq x y z
N MET A 1 19.04 5.37 27.01
CA MET A 1 18.70 5.13 25.59
C MET A 1 18.20 3.70 25.51
N SER A 2 17.14 3.44 24.75
CA SER A 2 16.57 2.10 24.64
C SER A 2 17.57 1.15 23.94
N ASP A 3 17.69 -0.08 24.42
CA ASP A 3 18.57 -1.10 23.82
C ASP A 3 18.05 -1.59 22.45
N ILE A 4 16.78 -1.28 22.14
CA ILE A 4 16.12 -1.63 20.88
C ILE A 4 16.75 -0.88 19.72
N LYS A 5 17.02 -1.61 18.64
CA LYS A 5 17.70 -1.10 17.45
C LYS A 5 16.70 -0.72 16.36
N LEU A 6 16.93 0.42 15.74
CA LEU A 6 16.17 0.87 14.57
C LEU A 6 16.91 0.47 13.29
N GLN A 7 16.31 -0.44 12.52
CA GLN A 7 16.81 -0.87 11.21
C GLN A 7 16.01 -0.22 10.09
N VAL A 8 16.71 0.27 9.07
CA VAL A 8 16.08 0.88 7.89
C VAL A 8 16.29 -0.01 6.66
N ALA A 9 15.19 -0.52 6.12
CA ALA A 9 15.15 -1.33 4.90
C ALA A 9 15.14 -0.44 3.65
N LEU A 10 16.23 -0.46 2.89
CA LEU A 10 16.41 0.37 1.69
C LEU A 10 15.91 -0.35 0.44
N ASP A 11 14.60 -0.55 0.35
CA ASP A 11 13.92 -1.19 -0.80
C ASP A 11 13.82 -0.25 -2.01
N PHE A 12 14.95 0.00 -2.65
CA PHE A 12 15.05 0.79 -3.88
C PHE A 12 15.53 -0.07 -5.05
N LEU A 13 15.31 0.38 -6.28
CA LEU A 13 15.98 -0.19 -7.44
C LEU A 13 17.25 0.60 -7.80
N GLU A 14 17.38 1.84 -7.34
CA GLU A 14 18.48 2.74 -7.70
C GLU A 14 19.42 3.02 -6.53
N LEU A 15 20.69 2.64 -6.69
CA LEU A 15 21.72 2.84 -5.68
C LEU A 15 21.88 4.30 -5.22
N PRO A 16 22.00 5.32 -6.08
CA PRO A 16 22.25 6.69 -5.62
C PRO A 16 21.19 7.19 -4.63
N ARG A 17 19.94 6.79 -4.85
CA ARG A 17 18.82 7.16 -3.99
C ARG A 17 18.81 6.38 -2.70
N ALA A 18 19.07 5.07 -2.75
CA ALA A 18 19.26 4.26 -1.54
C ALA A 18 20.32 4.87 -0.62
N LEU A 19 21.45 5.31 -1.18
CA LEU A 19 22.53 5.94 -0.41
C LEU A 19 22.12 7.31 0.15
N ALA A 20 21.35 8.12 -0.58
CA ALA A 20 20.84 9.39 -0.07
C ALA A 20 19.91 9.20 1.14
N VAL A 21 18.98 8.25 1.04
CA VAL A 21 18.07 7.90 2.15
C VAL A 21 18.83 7.27 3.32
N ALA A 22 19.83 6.42 3.04
CA ALA A 22 20.70 5.85 4.07
C ALA A 22 21.41 6.93 4.90
N ARG A 23 21.92 8.00 4.26
CA ARG A 23 22.54 9.14 4.97
C ARG A 23 21.54 9.85 5.87
N ALA A 24 20.39 10.21 5.32
CA ALA A 24 19.32 10.88 6.05
C ALA A 24 18.84 10.04 7.25
N ALA A 25 18.66 8.73 7.06
CA ALA A 25 18.29 7.79 8.11
C ALA A 25 19.37 7.66 9.19
N ALA A 26 20.64 7.54 8.80
CA ALA A 26 21.75 7.49 9.75
C ALA A 26 21.83 8.76 10.61
N GLU A 27 21.66 9.95 10.00
CA GLU A 27 21.57 11.24 10.71
C GLU A 27 20.32 11.36 11.60
N GLY A 28 19.23 10.69 11.22
CA GLY A 28 17.99 10.60 11.98
C GLY A 28 18.04 9.61 13.14
N GLY A 29 19.12 8.84 13.29
CA GLY A 29 19.31 7.91 14.40
C GLY A 29 19.02 6.45 14.06
N ALA A 30 19.06 6.05 12.78
CA ALA A 30 19.07 4.64 12.42
C ALA A 30 20.32 3.94 12.99
N ASP A 31 20.13 2.81 13.66
CA ASP A 31 21.20 1.97 14.16
C ASP A 31 21.77 1.11 13.04
N TYR A 32 20.88 0.51 12.24
CA TYR A 32 21.19 -0.48 11.23
C TYR A 32 20.67 -0.05 9.85
N LEU A 33 21.43 -0.38 8.80
CA LEU A 33 21.08 -0.10 7.41
C LEU A 33 21.04 -1.41 6.63
N GLU A 34 19.94 -1.68 5.96
CA GLU A 34 19.73 -2.90 5.19
C GLU A 34 19.68 -2.58 3.69
N ALA A 35 20.53 -3.25 2.92
CA ALA A 35 20.35 -3.36 1.48
C ALA A 35 19.18 -4.34 1.23
N GLY A 36 18.00 -3.78 0.95
CA GLY A 36 16.80 -4.58 0.74
C GLY A 36 16.87 -5.47 -0.50
N THR A 37 16.08 -6.54 -0.53
CA THR A 37 16.04 -7.49 -1.66
C THR A 37 15.95 -6.82 -3.05
N PRO A 38 15.10 -5.80 -3.30
CA PRO A 38 15.02 -5.15 -4.62
C PRO A 38 16.32 -4.46 -5.03
N LEU A 39 17.02 -3.86 -4.07
CA LEU A 39 18.27 -3.13 -4.31
C LEU A 39 19.38 -4.11 -4.68
N ILE A 40 19.50 -5.21 -3.93
CA ILE A 40 20.46 -6.27 -4.21
C ILE A 40 20.18 -6.92 -5.58
N LYS A 41 18.90 -7.15 -5.92
CA LYS A 41 18.55 -7.70 -7.24
C LYS A 41 18.87 -6.75 -8.40
N SER A 42 18.79 -5.44 -8.17
CA SER A 42 19.03 -4.42 -9.20
C SER A 42 20.51 -4.08 -9.38
N GLU A 43 21.28 -4.04 -8.29
CA GLU A 43 22.66 -3.52 -8.24
C GLU A 43 23.71 -4.59 -7.89
N GLY A 44 23.26 -5.81 -7.58
CA GLY A 44 24.11 -6.82 -6.97
C GLY A 44 24.62 -6.38 -5.59
N LEU A 45 25.70 -7.02 -5.12
CA LEU A 45 26.31 -6.71 -3.83
C LEU A 45 27.17 -5.43 -3.82
N ASP A 46 27.25 -4.69 -4.93
CA ASP A 46 27.92 -3.39 -4.95
C ASP A 46 27.18 -2.36 -4.07
N CYS A 47 25.86 -2.52 -3.90
CA CYS A 47 25.11 -1.70 -2.95
C CYS A 47 25.59 -1.91 -1.50
N VAL A 48 25.86 -3.15 -1.09
CA VAL A 48 26.39 -3.50 0.23
C VAL A 48 27.79 -2.91 0.41
N ARG A 49 28.67 -3.03 -0.60
CA ARG A 49 30.02 -2.43 -0.59
C ARG A 49 29.96 -0.92 -0.36
N LYS A 50 29.07 -0.24 -1.08
CA LYS A 50 28.90 1.21 -0.97
C LYS A 50 28.30 1.65 0.36
N LEU A 51 27.38 0.87 0.93
CA LEU A 51 26.89 1.12 2.29
C LEU A 51 27.99 0.97 3.33
N ARG A 52 28.79 -0.11 3.26
CA ARG A 52 29.93 -0.32 4.18
C ARG A 52 30.98 0.80 4.04
N GLU A 53 31.30 1.22 2.84
CA GLU A 53 32.25 2.32 2.57
C GLU A 53 31.79 3.63 3.24
N LEU A 54 30.50 3.95 3.16
CA LEU A 54 29.94 5.19 3.68
C LEU A 54 29.61 5.16 5.17
N PHE A 55 29.32 3.97 5.72
CA PHE A 55 28.89 3.78 7.09
C PHE A 55 29.70 2.67 7.78
N PRO A 56 31.02 2.87 7.96
CA PRO A 56 31.91 1.82 8.48
C PRO A 56 31.51 1.34 9.88
N ASP A 57 30.95 2.23 10.71
CA ASP A 57 30.57 1.95 12.11
C ASP A 57 29.14 1.41 12.28
N LYS A 58 28.36 1.32 11.19
CA LYS A 58 26.99 0.80 11.25
C LYS A 58 26.95 -0.70 10.98
N THR A 59 25.96 -1.37 11.53
CA THR A 59 25.59 -2.73 11.10
C THR A 59 24.95 -2.63 9.72
N ILE A 60 25.52 -3.35 8.75
CA ILE A 60 24.99 -3.43 7.39
C ILE A 60 24.34 -4.81 7.21
N ILE A 61 23.07 -4.83 6.84
CA ILE A 61 22.33 -6.07 6.56
C ILE A 61 22.25 -6.26 5.05
N ALA A 62 22.53 -7.47 4.58
CA ALA A 62 22.23 -7.89 3.21
C ALA A 62 20.98 -8.78 3.23
N ASP A 63 19.84 -8.22 2.79
CA ASP A 63 18.58 -8.96 2.67
C ASP A 63 18.57 -9.79 1.38
N LEU A 64 19.34 -10.88 1.39
CA LEU A 64 19.49 -11.78 0.24
C LEU A 64 18.23 -12.62 -0.01
N LYS A 65 17.47 -12.91 1.06
CA LYS A 65 16.44 -13.96 1.06
C LYS A 65 16.94 -15.27 0.46
N THR A 66 18.14 -15.68 0.89
CA THR A 66 18.80 -16.91 0.43
C THR A 66 17.88 -18.11 0.60
N MET A 67 17.66 -18.85 -0.48
CA MET A 67 16.88 -20.09 -0.51
C MET A 67 17.75 -21.32 -0.84
N ASP A 68 18.89 -21.11 -1.51
CA ASP A 68 19.83 -22.14 -1.93
C ASP A 68 21.26 -21.57 -1.97
N ALA A 69 22.27 -22.42 -2.18
CA ALA A 69 23.68 -22.05 -2.30
C ALA A 69 24.21 -21.22 -1.11
N GLY A 70 23.82 -21.63 0.10
CA GLY A 70 23.98 -20.86 1.33
C GLY A 70 25.41 -20.38 1.56
N LYS A 71 26.39 -21.26 1.36
CA LYS A 71 27.81 -20.89 1.48
C LYS A 71 28.21 -19.76 0.54
N ILE A 72 27.90 -19.88 -0.75
CA ILE A 72 28.35 -18.95 -1.78
C ILE A 72 27.71 -17.56 -1.56
N GLU A 73 26.42 -17.52 -1.24
CA GLU A 73 25.70 -16.27 -1.03
C GLU A 73 26.18 -15.54 0.24
N VAL A 74 26.33 -16.25 1.36
CA VAL A 74 26.83 -15.67 2.62
C VAL A 74 28.27 -15.20 2.47
N GLU A 75 29.15 -15.99 1.85
CA GLU A 75 30.54 -15.61 1.59
C GLU A 75 30.63 -14.34 0.73
N ALA A 76 29.82 -14.25 -0.32
CA ALA A 76 29.81 -13.09 -1.20
C ALA A 76 29.35 -11.82 -0.46
N ALA A 77 28.29 -11.91 0.34
CA ALA A 77 27.78 -10.78 1.12
C ALA A 77 28.75 -10.35 2.24
N ALA A 78 29.38 -11.32 2.93
CA ALA A 78 30.39 -11.03 3.93
C ALA A 78 31.60 -10.28 3.32
N ARG A 79 32.11 -10.76 2.19
CA ARG A 79 33.18 -10.09 1.43
C ARG A 79 32.78 -8.71 0.91
N ALA A 80 31.49 -8.48 0.68
CA ALA A 80 30.95 -7.17 0.32
C ALA A 80 30.86 -6.21 1.52
N GLY A 81 31.01 -6.70 2.75
CA GLY A 81 30.99 -5.90 3.98
C GLY A 81 29.70 -5.99 4.78
N ALA A 82 28.84 -6.97 4.53
CA ALA A 82 27.67 -7.22 5.38
C ALA A 82 28.10 -7.64 6.80
N SER A 83 27.36 -7.19 7.81
CA SER A 83 27.43 -7.65 9.20
C SER A 83 26.40 -8.74 9.49
N VAL A 84 25.27 -8.71 8.78
CA VAL A 84 24.17 -9.68 8.91
C VAL A 84 23.71 -10.07 7.52
N VAL A 85 23.37 -11.34 7.32
CA VAL A 85 22.83 -11.87 6.08
C VAL A 85 21.53 -12.61 6.35
N THR A 86 20.50 -12.34 5.55
CA THR A 86 19.19 -13.01 5.69
C THR A 86 19.12 -14.31 4.90
N VAL A 87 18.58 -15.37 5.49
CA VAL A 87 18.24 -16.64 4.85
C VAL A 87 16.76 -16.96 5.13
N MET A 88 16.06 -17.56 4.18
CA MET A 88 14.65 -17.88 4.36
C MET A 88 14.48 -19.14 5.23
N ALA A 89 13.54 -19.11 6.17
CA ALA A 89 13.17 -20.28 6.95
C ALA A 89 12.63 -21.45 6.11
N GLY A 90 12.12 -21.16 4.90
CA GLY A 90 11.68 -22.16 3.94
C GLY A 90 12.81 -22.90 3.21
N ALA A 91 14.07 -22.50 3.38
CA ALA A 91 15.22 -23.16 2.76
C ALA A 91 15.44 -24.58 3.31
N SER A 92 16.24 -25.38 2.58
CA SER A 92 16.61 -26.72 3.03
C SER A 92 17.47 -26.67 4.30
N GLU A 93 17.44 -27.73 5.13
CA GLU A 93 18.29 -27.79 6.32
C GLU A 93 19.79 -27.72 5.97
N ALA A 94 20.19 -28.33 4.86
CA ALA A 94 21.57 -28.25 4.37
C ALA A 94 21.97 -26.79 4.06
N THR A 95 21.10 -26.05 3.37
CA THR A 95 21.32 -24.62 3.06
C THR A 95 21.43 -23.78 4.34
N LEU A 96 20.52 -23.98 5.31
CA LEU A 96 20.56 -23.27 6.59
C LEU A 96 21.85 -23.55 7.35
N HIS A 97 22.29 -24.81 7.41
CA HIS A 97 23.55 -25.19 8.03
C HIS A 97 24.76 -24.56 7.35
N GLU A 98 24.81 -24.58 6.01
CA GLU A 98 25.88 -23.92 5.25
C GLU A 98 25.94 -22.42 5.51
N CYS A 99 24.78 -21.74 5.57
CA CYS A 99 24.71 -20.32 5.91
C CYS A 99 25.30 -20.05 7.29
N VAL A 100 24.85 -20.80 8.31
CA VAL A 100 25.30 -20.61 9.71
C VAL A 100 26.79 -20.90 9.86
N GLU A 101 27.29 -21.98 9.26
CA GLU A 101 28.71 -22.33 9.31
C GLU A 101 29.56 -21.26 8.63
N THR A 102 29.17 -20.83 7.43
CA THR A 102 29.88 -19.80 6.68
C THR A 102 29.83 -18.45 7.41
N GLY A 103 28.69 -18.11 8.01
CA GLY A 103 28.52 -16.90 8.81
C GLY A 103 29.54 -16.83 9.94
N ARG A 104 29.69 -17.93 10.70
CA ARG A 104 30.70 -18.05 11.76
C ARG A 104 32.13 -17.91 11.25
N GLN A 105 32.46 -18.50 10.09
CA GLN A 105 33.79 -18.42 9.49
C GLN A 105 34.17 -16.99 9.11
N TYR A 106 33.20 -16.20 8.62
CA TYR A 106 33.41 -14.82 8.18
C TYR A 106 33.11 -13.77 9.26
N GLY A 107 32.59 -14.17 10.42
CA GLY A 107 32.18 -13.25 11.49
C GLY A 107 30.95 -12.42 11.14
N VAL A 108 30.03 -12.97 10.35
CA VAL A 108 28.75 -12.34 10.00
C VAL A 108 27.60 -13.12 10.62
N ALA A 109 26.61 -12.40 11.16
CA ALA A 109 25.43 -13.01 11.75
C ALA A 109 24.47 -13.52 10.66
N VAL A 110 23.76 -14.60 10.94
CA VAL A 110 22.72 -15.15 10.07
C VAL A 110 21.35 -14.87 10.69
N ALA A 111 20.55 -14.10 9.95
CA ALA A 111 19.16 -13.82 10.29
C ALA A 111 18.24 -14.73 9.48
N VAL A 112 17.34 -15.44 10.15
CA VAL A 112 16.35 -16.28 9.46
C VAL A 112 15.04 -15.52 9.29
N ASP A 113 14.65 -15.29 8.04
CA ASP A 113 13.37 -14.65 7.68
C ASP A 113 12.24 -15.68 7.71
N LEU A 114 11.24 -15.44 8.56
CA LEU A 114 10.05 -16.28 8.73
C LEU A 114 8.94 -15.97 7.71
N LEU A 115 9.19 -15.08 6.75
CA LEU A 115 8.25 -14.71 5.70
C LEU A 115 7.67 -15.93 4.97
N GLY A 116 6.34 -15.99 4.90
CA GLY A 116 5.61 -17.03 4.16
C GLY A 116 5.60 -18.41 4.83
N VAL A 117 6.11 -18.53 6.05
CA VAL A 117 6.07 -19.78 6.81
C VAL A 117 4.68 -19.99 7.44
N PRO A 118 4.01 -21.15 7.22
CA PRO A 118 2.68 -21.40 7.78
C PRO A 118 2.63 -21.45 9.33
N ASP A 119 3.66 -22.00 9.96
CA ASP A 119 3.80 -22.04 11.43
C ASP A 119 5.15 -21.41 11.84
N PRO A 120 5.16 -20.08 12.07
CA PRO A 120 6.39 -19.35 12.36
C PRO A 120 6.97 -19.70 13.74
N VAL A 121 6.13 -20.14 14.70
CA VAL A 121 6.58 -20.54 16.04
C VAL A 121 7.33 -21.88 15.98
N ALA A 122 6.80 -22.86 15.24
CA ALA A 122 7.48 -24.13 15.02
C ALA A 122 8.80 -23.94 14.25
N ALA A 123 8.79 -23.09 13.21
CA ALA A 123 10.00 -22.79 12.45
C ALA A 123 11.07 -22.10 13.30
N ALA A 124 10.69 -21.12 14.14
CA ALA A 124 11.60 -20.46 15.07
C ALA A 124 12.31 -21.46 16.00
N ARG A 125 11.57 -22.42 16.58
CA ARG A 125 12.17 -23.48 17.42
C ARG A 125 13.16 -24.34 16.65
N ARG A 126 12.80 -24.74 15.42
CA ARG A 126 13.64 -25.57 14.56
C ARG A 126 14.96 -24.88 14.23
N VAL A 127 14.92 -23.63 13.76
CA VAL A 127 16.14 -22.92 13.35
C VAL A 127 16.99 -22.45 14.53
N ALA A 128 16.38 -22.19 15.69
CA ALA A 128 17.12 -21.89 16.91
C ALA A 128 18.08 -23.03 17.30
N ALA A 129 17.68 -24.29 17.10
CA ALA A 129 18.53 -25.45 17.35
C ALA A 129 19.75 -25.53 16.41
N MET A 130 19.72 -24.83 15.26
CA MET A 130 20.83 -24.79 14.29
C MET A 130 21.88 -23.73 14.66
N GLY A 131 21.62 -22.92 15.68
CA GLY A 131 22.53 -21.87 16.16
C GLY A 131 22.62 -20.66 15.24
N VAL A 132 21.47 -20.28 14.67
CA VAL A 132 21.24 -19.00 13.99
C VAL A 132 21.28 -17.87 15.01
N ASP A 133 21.62 -16.66 14.56
CA ASP A 133 21.79 -15.53 15.46
C ASP A 133 20.45 -14.79 15.66
N TRP A 134 19.73 -14.55 14.57
CA TRP A 134 18.55 -13.68 14.55
C TRP A 134 17.34 -14.38 13.92
N LEU A 135 16.15 -13.92 14.28
CA LEU A 135 14.88 -14.29 13.68
C LEU A 135 14.15 -13.04 13.21
N ASP A 136 13.74 -13.00 11.95
CA ASP A 136 12.96 -11.89 11.42
C ASP A 136 11.48 -12.29 11.34
N VAL A 137 10.66 -11.64 12.17
CA VAL A 137 9.20 -11.75 12.14
C VAL A 137 8.68 -10.79 11.07
N HIS A 138 8.44 -11.34 9.89
CA HIS A 138 8.11 -10.55 8.71
C HIS A 138 6.65 -10.76 8.29
N CYS A 139 5.82 -9.73 8.45
CA CYS A 139 4.47 -9.73 7.87
C CYS A 139 4.56 -9.44 6.36
N PRO A 140 4.09 -10.34 5.46
CA PRO A 140 4.15 -10.12 4.01
C PRO A 140 3.43 -8.84 3.59
N ILE A 141 3.88 -8.18 2.51
CA ILE A 141 3.24 -6.97 1.98
C ILE A 141 1.74 -7.18 1.73
N ASP A 142 1.34 -8.31 1.14
CA ASP A 142 -0.09 -8.59 0.87
C ASP A 142 -0.92 -8.74 2.16
N ALA A 143 -0.33 -9.27 3.23
CA ALA A 143 -0.97 -9.34 4.54
C ALA A 143 -1.07 -7.95 5.20
N GLN A 144 -0.01 -7.15 5.12
CA GLN A 144 -0.02 -5.75 5.57
C GLN A 144 -1.09 -4.93 4.85
N MET A 145 -1.25 -5.10 3.53
CA MET A 145 -2.25 -4.38 2.74
C MET A 145 -3.68 -4.78 3.13
N ARG A 146 -3.89 -6.01 3.62
CA ARG A 146 -5.16 -6.46 4.21
C ARG A 146 -5.37 -6.01 5.66
N GLY A 147 -4.40 -5.30 6.26
CA GLY A 147 -4.48 -4.77 7.63
C GLY A 147 -4.03 -5.75 8.72
N GLU A 148 -3.32 -6.83 8.37
CA GLU A 148 -2.73 -7.75 9.35
C GLU A 148 -1.43 -7.18 9.95
N ASP A 149 -1.23 -7.34 11.26
CA ASP A 149 -0.04 -6.87 11.99
C ASP A 149 0.87 -8.02 12.46
N PRO A 150 2.19 -7.77 12.64
CA PRO A 150 3.13 -8.81 13.08
C PRO A 150 3.17 -9.03 14.60
N LEU A 151 2.44 -8.26 15.41
CA LEU A 151 2.68 -8.17 16.87
C LEU A 151 2.25 -9.43 17.62
N ALA A 152 1.15 -10.06 17.20
CA ALA A 152 0.71 -11.32 17.80
C ALA A 152 1.73 -12.44 17.58
N THR A 153 2.22 -12.57 16.35
CA THR A 153 3.27 -13.54 15.98
C THR A 153 4.58 -13.25 16.69
N LEU A 154 4.96 -11.98 16.80
CA LEU A 154 6.15 -11.54 17.53
C LEU A 154 6.14 -12.01 18.98
N LYS A 155 5.03 -11.78 19.71
CA LYS A 155 4.86 -12.22 21.10
C LYS A 155 4.98 -13.74 21.23
N ALA A 156 4.28 -14.47 20.36
CA ALA A 156 4.30 -15.94 20.38
C ALA A 156 5.71 -16.52 20.13
N ILE A 157 6.53 -15.88 19.28
CA ILE A 157 7.91 -16.31 19.04
C ILE A 157 8.82 -15.93 20.21
N ARG A 158 8.66 -14.72 20.77
CA ARG A 158 9.45 -14.26 21.91
C ARG A 158 9.38 -15.22 23.10
N ASP A 159 8.20 -15.82 23.33
CA ASP A 159 7.95 -16.78 24.40
C ASP A 159 8.72 -18.11 24.24
N VAL A 160 9.25 -18.42 23.06
CA VAL A 160 9.89 -19.72 22.75
C VAL A 160 11.37 -19.64 22.40
N THR A 161 11.96 -18.44 22.36
CA THR A 161 13.35 -18.24 21.98
C THR A 161 14.01 -17.11 22.77
N HIS A 162 15.34 -17.13 22.87
CA HIS A 162 16.18 -16.04 23.41
C HIS A 162 17.02 -15.34 22.35
N LEU A 163 16.87 -15.74 21.08
CA LEU A 163 17.56 -15.10 19.95
C LEU A 163 17.15 -13.63 19.79
N THR A 164 17.98 -12.89 19.07
CA THR A 164 17.66 -11.53 18.61
C THR A 164 16.42 -11.62 17.72
N LEU A 165 15.38 -10.87 18.08
CA LEU A 165 14.11 -10.89 17.38
C LEU A 165 13.92 -9.56 16.65
N ALA A 166 13.99 -9.60 15.31
CA ALA A 166 13.66 -8.47 14.47
C ALA A 166 12.21 -8.55 14.01
N VAL A 167 11.57 -7.41 13.78
CA VAL A 167 10.20 -7.36 13.27
C VAL A 167 10.05 -6.35 12.14
N ALA A 168 9.42 -6.81 11.06
CA ALA A 168 9.06 -6.03 9.89
C ALA A 168 7.57 -6.24 9.57
N GLY A 169 6.89 -5.20 9.06
CA GLY A 169 5.47 -5.33 8.74
C GLY A 169 4.69 -4.02 8.68
N GLY A 170 5.14 -3.05 7.89
CA GLY A 170 4.42 -1.78 7.75
C GLY A 170 4.40 -0.92 9.02
N LEU A 171 5.42 -1.07 9.87
CA LEU A 171 5.58 -0.29 11.10
C LEU A 171 5.91 1.18 10.80
N ASN A 172 5.53 2.07 11.72
CA ASN A 172 5.72 3.52 11.63
C ASN A 172 5.97 4.11 13.04
N SER A 173 5.96 5.44 13.15
CA SER A 173 6.23 6.14 14.42
C SER A 173 5.17 5.94 15.51
N GLU A 174 3.98 5.41 15.16
CA GLU A 174 2.92 5.09 16.12
C GLU A 174 3.02 3.65 16.63
N SER A 175 3.44 2.72 15.76
CA SER A 175 3.50 1.29 16.08
C SER A 175 4.88 0.79 16.53
N ALA A 176 5.96 1.53 16.26
CA ALA A 176 7.33 1.12 16.62
C ALA A 176 7.51 0.90 18.14
N ALA A 177 6.90 1.76 18.97
CA ALA A 177 6.95 1.63 20.42
C ALA A 177 6.22 0.36 20.91
N GLU A 178 5.13 -0.02 20.25
CA GLU A 178 4.40 -1.23 20.58
C GLU A 178 5.15 -2.49 20.17
N ALA A 179 5.80 -2.48 19.00
CA ALA A 179 6.69 -3.55 18.56
C ALA A 179 7.82 -3.80 19.55
N ALA A 180 8.47 -2.74 20.04
CA ALA A 180 9.47 -2.82 21.11
C ALA A 180 8.90 -3.47 22.39
N ARG A 181 7.73 -3.02 22.88
CA ARG A 181 7.07 -3.61 24.06
C ARG A 181 6.66 -5.07 23.86
N ALA A 182 6.35 -5.45 22.63
CA ALA A 182 5.98 -6.82 22.27
C ALA A 182 7.19 -7.79 22.24
N GLY A 183 8.41 -7.29 22.46
CA GLY A 183 9.61 -8.12 22.61
C GLY A 183 10.55 -8.11 21.42
N ALA A 184 10.42 -7.14 20.50
CA ALA A 184 11.39 -6.95 19.43
C ALA A 184 12.69 -6.33 19.95
N ASP A 185 13.82 -6.92 19.57
CA ASP A 185 15.17 -6.38 19.78
C ASP A 185 15.56 -5.42 18.64
N VAL A 186 15.02 -5.65 17.44
CA VAL A 186 15.22 -4.83 16.25
C VAL A 186 13.87 -4.48 15.62
N VAL A 187 13.62 -3.19 15.40
CA VAL A 187 12.43 -2.70 14.68
C VAL A 187 12.85 -2.31 13.27
N ILE A 188 12.36 -3.04 12.27
CA ILE A 188 12.67 -2.84 10.85
C ILE A 188 11.62 -1.94 10.22
N ILE A 189 12.07 -0.82 9.65
CA ILE A 189 11.21 0.16 8.98
C ILE A 189 11.66 0.33 7.53
N GLY A 190 10.75 0.09 6.60
CA GLY A 190 10.93 0.41 5.17
C GLY A 190 10.17 1.67 4.79
N GLY A 191 8.97 1.46 4.24
CA GLY A 191 8.13 2.50 3.63
C GLY A 191 8.03 3.81 4.40
N ALA A 192 7.76 3.76 5.71
CA ALA A 192 7.58 4.94 6.56
C ALA A 192 8.77 5.90 6.56
N ILE A 193 9.96 5.42 6.21
CA ILE A 193 11.16 6.25 6.00
C ILE A 193 11.44 6.43 4.51
N THR A 194 11.39 5.37 3.70
CA THR A 194 11.84 5.39 2.30
C THR A 194 10.93 6.17 1.35
N LYS A 195 9.65 6.33 1.67
CA LYS A 195 8.71 7.18 0.92
C LYS A 195 8.39 8.49 1.62
N ALA A 196 8.97 8.76 2.79
CA ALA A 196 8.81 10.05 3.46
C ALA A 196 9.42 11.19 2.64
N VAL A 197 8.81 12.36 2.71
CA VAL A 197 9.36 13.59 2.13
C VAL A 197 10.68 13.99 2.82
N ASP A 198 10.75 13.81 4.14
CA ASP A 198 11.96 14.01 4.94
C ASP A 198 12.31 12.71 5.68
N PRO A 199 13.14 11.84 5.07
CA PRO A 199 13.53 10.57 5.68
C PRO A 199 14.30 10.74 6.99
N ARG A 200 15.05 11.84 7.17
CA ARG A 200 15.79 12.13 8.41
C ARG A 200 14.82 12.38 9.55
N ARG A 201 13.85 13.27 9.34
CA ARG A 201 12.83 13.55 10.35
C ARG A 201 11.96 12.32 10.65
N ALA A 202 11.53 11.59 9.63
CA ALA A 202 10.75 10.36 9.81
C ALA A 202 11.51 9.34 10.67
N THR A 203 12.82 9.15 10.41
CA THR A 203 13.67 8.27 11.20
C THR A 203 13.80 8.76 12.65
N ALA A 204 13.99 10.07 12.86
CA ALA A 204 14.12 10.66 14.20
C ALA A 204 12.82 10.56 15.02
N ASP A 205 11.66 10.71 14.38
CA ASP A 205 10.35 10.55 15.01
C ASP A 205 10.12 9.09 15.45
N ILE A 206 10.54 8.12 14.63
CA ILE A 206 10.49 6.69 14.98
C ILE A 206 11.48 6.35 16.09
N ARG A 207 12.72 6.85 16.02
CA ARG A 207 13.72 6.67 17.09
C ARG A 207 13.20 7.21 18.41
N ARG A 208 12.56 8.39 18.40
CA ARG A 208 11.91 8.97 19.58
C ARG A 208 10.79 8.08 20.11
N ALA A 209 9.96 7.50 19.24
CA ALA A 209 8.91 6.57 19.66
C ALA A 209 9.48 5.33 20.37
N ILE A 210 10.56 4.76 19.84
CA ILE A 210 11.26 3.61 20.44
C ILE A 210 11.90 3.99 21.79
N ASP A 211 12.55 5.16 21.88
CA ASP A 211 13.24 5.60 23.10
C ASP A 211 12.29 5.99 24.24
N SER A 212 11.19 6.67 23.91
CA SER A 212 10.19 7.10 24.88
C SER A 212 9.21 5.98 25.26
N GLY A 213 9.04 4.99 24.39
CA GLY A 213 7.96 4.01 24.50
C GLY A 213 6.59 4.62 24.19
N GLU A 214 6.49 5.82 23.63
CA GLU A 214 5.23 6.47 23.30
C GLU A 214 5.03 6.57 21.78
N ALA A 215 3.77 6.46 21.34
CA ALA A 215 3.43 6.65 19.94
C ALA A 215 3.65 8.10 19.53
N VAL A 216 4.32 8.32 18.41
CA VAL A 216 4.48 9.64 17.80
C VAL A 216 3.54 9.73 16.61
N ALA A 217 2.59 10.66 16.68
CA ALA A 217 1.57 10.86 15.66
C ALA A 217 2.18 11.12 14.27
N THR A 218 1.64 10.46 13.25
CA THR A 218 2.03 10.62 11.84
C THR A 218 0.81 10.52 10.93
N ASP A 219 0.82 11.29 9.84
CA ASP A 219 -0.15 11.16 8.75
C ASP A 219 0.32 10.15 7.67
N LEU A 220 1.55 9.66 7.77
CA LEU A 220 2.20 8.79 6.79
C LEU A 220 2.15 7.32 7.24
N PHE A 221 1.93 6.40 6.29
CA PHE A 221 1.97 4.94 6.48
C PHE A 221 1.05 4.40 7.58
N ARG A 222 -0.10 5.04 7.79
CA ARG A 222 -1.16 4.44 8.59
C ARG A 222 -1.92 3.41 7.75
N ARG A 223 -1.86 2.14 8.15
CA ARG A 223 -2.64 1.08 7.49
C ARG A 223 -4.12 1.27 7.80
N VAL A 224 -4.90 1.29 6.72
CA VAL A 224 -6.35 1.44 6.72
C VAL A 224 -6.97 0.15 7.24
N THR A 225 -7.96 0.28 8.11
CA THR A 225 -8.83 -0.83 8.51
C THR A 225 -10.23 -0.62 7.93
N ALA A 226 -11.09 -1.63 8.02
CA ALA A 226 -12.48 -1.50 7.55
C ALA A 226 -13.23 -0.31 8.19
N GLY A 227 -12.88 0.08 9.42
CA GLY A 227 -13.50 1.21 10.13
C GLY A 227 -13.07 2.60 9.62
N SER A 228 -11.90 2.71 8.98
CA SER A 228 -11.33 3.99 8.51
C SER A 228 -11.29 4.12 6.99
N LEU A 229 -11.95 3.21 6.26
CA LEU A 229 -11.87 3.11 4.81
C LEU A 229 -12.33 4.38 4.08
N ARG A 230 -13.41 5.01 4.54
CA ARG A 230 -13.90 6.28 3.96
C ARG A 230 -12.86 7.39 4.03
N GLU A 231 -12.26 7.56 5.21
CA GLU A 231 -11.27 8.62 5.46
C GLU A 231 -10.02 8.44 4.60
N ALA A 232 -9.64 7.18 4.35
CA ALA A 232 -8.53 6.86 3.47
C ALA A 232 -8.87 7.13 1.99
N LEU A 233 -10.03 6.64 1.52
CA LEU A 233 -10.47 6.86 0.14
C LEU A 233 -10.72 8.34 -0.18
N ALA A 234 -11.08 9.16 0.82
CA ALA A 234 -11.22 10.60 0.66
C ALA A 234 -9.89 11.35 0.43
N LYS A 235 -8.73 10.69 0.62
CA LYS A 235 -7.41 11.29 0.43
C LYS A 235 -6.73 10.89 -0.88
N VAL A 236 -7.26 9.90 -1.59
CA VAL A 236 -6.67 9.33 -2.81
C VAL A 236 -7.58 9.55 -4.01
N HIS A 237 -6.99 9.46 -5.21
CA HIS A 237 -7.70 9.58 -6.48
C HIS A 237 -7.87 8.22 -7.15
N THR A 238 -8.77 8.14 -8.13
CA THR A 238 -8.98 6.92 -8.93
C THR A 238 -7.69 6.51 -9.65
N SER A 239 -6.85 7.45 -10.06
CA SER A 239 -5.51 7.19 -10.60
C SER A 239 -4.59 6.45 -9.61
N ASN A 240 -4.56 6.87 -8.34
CA ASN A 240 -3.77 6.18 -7.31
C ASN A 240 -4.28 4.75 -7.07
N VAL A 241 -5.60 4.55 -7.04
CA VAL A 241 -6.21 3.21 -6.90
C VAL A 241 -5.91 2.34 -8.12
N SER A 242 -6.03 2.88 -9.33
CA SER A 242 -5.67 2.19 -10.57
C SER A 242 -4.22 1.70 -10.53
N ASP A 243 -3.27 2.58 -10.22
CA ASP A 243 -1.84 2.23 -10.17
C ASP A 243 -1.53 1.20 -9.08
N GLY A 244 -2.17 1.31 -7.91
CA GLY A 244 -2.06 0.34 -6.83
C GLY A 244 -2.70 -1.03 -7.15
N ALA A 245 -3.75 -1.05 -7.97
CA ALA A 245 -4.50 -2.24 -8.36
C ALA A 245 -4.11 -2.77 -9.75
N HIS A 246 -2.81 -2.76 -10.08
CA HIS A 246 -2.27 -3.28 -11.34
C HIS A 246 -2.85 -2.64 -12.61
N ARG A 247 -3.07 -1.32 -12.57
CA ARG A 247 -3.63 -0.51 -13.67
C ARG A 247 -5.07 -0.89 -14.03
N ARG A 248 -5.86 -1.26 -13.02
CA ARG A 248 -7.29 -1.53 -13.19
C ARG A 248 -7.99 -0.24 -13.67
N PRO A 249 -8.71 -0.27 -14.80
CA PRO A 249 -9.33 0.94 -15.33
C PRO A 249 -10.61 1.32 -14.59
N CYS A 250 -10.95 2.61 -14.62
CA CYS A 250 -12.27 3.11 -14.27
C CYS A 250 -13.38 2.47 -15.14
N LEU A 251 -14.62 2.53 -14.64
CA LEU A 251 -15.82 2.22 -15.39
C LEU A 251 -15.91 3.15 -16.62
N PRO A 252 -16.16 2.62 -17.83
CA PRO A 252 -16.06 3.40 -19.06
C PRO A 252 -17.21 4.38 -19.22
N GLY A 253 -16.92 5.53 -19.85
CA GLY A 253 -17.92 6.51 -20.30
C GLY A 253 -18.55 7.37 -19.21
N LEU A 254 -18.37 7.05 -17.93
CA LEU A 254 -18.86 7.88 -16.83
C LEU A 254 -18.03 9.17 -16.74
N ARG A 255 -18.72 10.30 -16.64
CA ARG A 255 -18.13 11.64 -16.53
C ARG A 255 -18.75 12.39 -15.36
N PRO A 256 -17.94 13.14 -14.60
CA PRO A 256 -18.46 13.99 -13.54
C PRO A 256 -19.36 15.07 -14.14
N LEU A 257 -20.41 15.44 -13.41
CA LEU A 257 -21.30 16.53 -13.83
C LEU A 257 -20.64 17.90 -13.62
N SER A 258 -19.75 17.99 -12.63
CA SER A 258 -18.98 19.19 -12.31
C SER A 258 -17.52 18.84 -12.06
N PRO A 259 -16.57 19.67 -12.50
CA PRO A 259 -15.16 19.49 -12.15
C PRO A 259 -14.91 19.59 -10.64
N GLY A 260 -13.88 18.90 -10.16
CA GLY A 260 -13.44 18.92 -8.76
C GLY A 260 -14.33 18.12 -7.80
N GLN A 261 -15.24 17.29 -8.32
CA GLN A 261 -16.07 16.43 -7.49
C GLN A 261 -15.25 15.21 -7.03
N LEU A 262 -15.37 14.84 -5.75
CA LEU A 262 -14.82 13.62 -5.18
C LEU A 262 -15.88 12.98 -4.29
N ALA A 263 -16.17 11.71 -4.51
CA ALA A 263 -17.08 10.95 -3.66
C ALA A 263 -16.56 9.53 -3.46
N CYS A 264 -16.74 9.02 -2.24
CA CYS A 264 -16.57 7.61 -1.98
C CYS A 264 -17.64 7.08 -1.05
N GLY A 265 -17.96 5.79 -1.15
CA GLY A 265 -18.94 5.16 -0.28
C GLY A 265 -19.40 3.78 -0.76
N PRO A 266 -20.08 3.00 0.09
CA PRO A 266 -20.68 1.73 -0.31
C PRO A 266 -21.77 1.93 -1.38
N ALA A 267 -21.85 1.00 -2.32
CA ALA A 267 -22.77 1.03 -3.44
C ALA A 267 -24.16 0.50 -3.05
N VAL A 268 -25.19 1.30 -3.31
CA VAL A 268 -26.58 0.84 -3.44
C VAL A 268 -26.85 0.68 -4.93
N THR A 269 -26.81 -0.56 -5.41
CA THR A 269 -26.91 -0.83 -6.84
C THR A 269 -28.36 -0.90 -7.31
N VAL A 270 -28.63 -0.41 -8.51
CA VAL A 270 -29.95 -0.41 -9.12
C VAL A 270 -29.81 -0.83 -10.57
N ARG A 271 -30.56 -1.86 -10.99
CA ARG A 271 -30.72 -2.20 -12.41
C ARG A 271 -32.11 -1.81 -12.85
N THR A 272 -32.23 -0.98 -13.89
CA THR A 272 -33.52 -0.50 -14.41
C THR A 272 -33.52 -0.48 -15.94
N LEU A 273 -34.70 -0.32 -16.53
CA LEU A 273 -34.82 -0.08 -17.97
C LEU A 273 -34.45 1.37 -18.30
N PRO A 274 -33.95 1.67 -19.51
CA PRO A 274 -33.75 3.04 -19.97
C PRO A 274 -35.00 3.90 -19.77
N GLY A 275 -34.83 5.07 -19.15
CA GLY A 275 -35.92 6.01 -18.85
C GLY A 275 -36.79 5.64 -17.64
N ASP A 276 -36.72 4.43 -17.08
CA ASP A 276 -37.50 4.09 -15.88
C ASP A 276 -36.80 4.56 -14.59
N TRP A 277 -37.30 5.67 -14.06
CA TRP A 277 -36.77 6.32 -12.85
C TRP A 277 -37.38 5.80 -11.55
N ALA A 278 -38.36 4.89 -11.57
CA ALA A 278 -39.05 4.45 -10.36
C ALA A 278 -38.11 3.80 -9.34
N LYS A 279 -37.27 2.85 -9.77
CA LYS A 279 -36.30 2.18 -8.89
C LYS A 279 -35.09 3.04 -8.53
N PRO A 280 -34.51 3.85 -9.44
CA PRO A 280 -33.51 4.83 -9.07
C PRO A 280 -33.95 5.76 -7.94
N VAL A 281 -35.16 6.35 -8.03
CA VAL A 281 -35.66 7.25 -6.97
C VAL A 281 -35.98 6.48 -5.69
N ALA A 282 -36.63 5.31 -5.78
CA ALA A 282 -36.92 4.47 -4.61
C ALA A 282 -35.65 3.95 -3.90
N ALA A 283 -34.50 3.94 -4.56
CA ALA A 283 -33.24 3.57 -3.93
C ALA A 283 -32.81 4.55 -2.83
N ILE A 284 -33.29 5.80 -2.87
CA ILE A 284 -33.05 6.81 -1.81
C ILE A 284 -33.66 6.36 -0.47
N ASP A 285 -34.80 5.67 -0.51
CA ASP A 285 -35.49 5.23 0.71
C ASP A 285 -34.68 4.17 1.46
N VAL A 286 -34.05 3.26 0.72
CA VAL A 286 -33.26 2.15 1.28
C VAL A 286 -31.80 2.52 1.57
N ALA A 287 -31.28 3.54 0.89
CA ALA A 287 -29.91 4.00 1.07
C ALA A 287 -29.70 4.65 2.45
N LYS A 288 -28.49 4.48 2.97
CA LYS A 288 -28.03 5.06 4.24
C LYS A 288 -27.14 6.27 3.99
N PRO A 289 -26.99 7.17 4.97
CA PRO A 289 -26.07 8.29 4.87
C PRO A 289 -24.65 7.83 4.49
N GLY A 290 -24.04 8.52 3.54
CA GLY A 290 -22.71 8.24 3.00
C GLY A 290 -22.64 7.15 1.93
N GLU A 291 -23.74 6.47 1.58
CA GLU A 291 -23.76 5.52 0.47
C GLU A 291 -23.86 6.24 -0.89
N ILE A 292 -23.45 5.53 -1.96
CA ILE A 292 -23.51 6.00 -3.34
C ILE A 292 -24.51 5.13 -4.08
N ILE A 293 -25.50 5.74 -4.73
CA ILE A 293 -26.43 5.01 -5.60
C ILE A 293 -25.73 4.78 -6.95
N VAL A 294 -25.70 3.52 -7.40
CA VAL A 294 -25.11 3.12 -8.69
C VAL A 294 -26.20 2.53 -9.56
N VAL A 295 -26.60 3.26 -10.59
CA VAL A 295 -27.68 2.89 -11.50
C VAL A 295 -27.11 2.38 -12.81
N ASP A 296 -27.51 1.17 -13.20
CA ASP A 296 -27.38 0.67 -14.55
C ASP A 296 -28.72 0.77 -15.27
N ALA A 297 -28.80 1.73 -16.19
CA ALA A 297 -29.92 1.98 -17.10
C ALA A 297 -29.49 1.76 -18.57
N ALA A 298 -28.61 0.78 -18.78
CA ALA A 298 -28.07 0.38 -20.09
C ALA A 298 -27.31 1.48 -20.87
N GLY A 299 -26.88 2.55 -20.19
CA GLY A 299 -25.98 3.53 -20.79
C GLY A 299 -26.60 4.42 -21.86
N VAL A 300 -27.93 4.52 -21.94
CA VAL A 300 -28.65 5.31 -22.96
C VAL A 300 -29.69 6.27 -22.33
N PRO A 301 -30.11 7.34 -23.03
CA PRO A 301 -31.31 8.11 -22.69
C PRO A 301 -32.60 7.27 -22.79
N PRO A 302 -33.75 7.70 -22.22
CA PRO A 302 -34.01 8.97 -21.51
C PRO A 302 -33.41 9.07 -20.09
N ALA A 303 -33.51 10.25 -19.47
CA ALA A 303 -33.01 10.46 -18.11
C ALA A 303 -33.78 9.67 -17.04
N VAL A 304 -33.04 9.12 -16.08
CA VAL A 304 -33.58 8.37 -14.91
C VAL A 304 -33.39 9.11 -13.58
N TRP A 305 -32.77 10.29 -13.61
CA TRP A 305 -32.51 11.11 -12.42
C TRP A 305 -32.55 12.61 -12.76
N GLY A 306 -32.99 13.43 -11.80
CA GLY A 306 -33.12 14.89 -11.93
C GLY A 306 -33.10 15.63 -10.59
N GLU A 307 -33.59 16.87 -10.56
CA GLU A 307 -33.49 17.77 -9.40
C GLU A 307 -34.16 17.20 -8.14
N LEU A 308 -35.43 16.78 -8.21
CA LEU A 308 -36.19 16.37 -7.01
C LEU A 308 -35.61 15.11 -6.33
N ALA A 309 -35.11 14.18 -7.13
CA ALA A 309 -34.39 13.01 -6.62
C ALA A 309 -33.07 13.43 -5.95
N THR A 310 -32.40 14.45 -6.50
CA THR A 310 -31.19 15.03 -5.93
C THR A 310 -31.46 15.74 -4.60
N GLU A 311 -32.51 16.54 -4.50
CA GLU A 311 -32.95 17.19 -3.26
C GLU A 311 -33.15 16.13 -2.15
N SER A 312 -33.83 15.04 -2.50
CA SER A 312 -34.10 13.93 -1.58
C SER A 312 -32.82 13.20 -1.17
N ALA A 313 -31.90 12.95 -2.10
CA ALA A 313 -30.61 12.31 -1.83
C ALA A 313 -29.69 13.17 -0.95
N VAL A 314 -29.66 14.48 -1.17
CA VAL A 314 -28.93 15.44 -0.33
C VAL A 314 -29.53 15.46 1.08
N GLY A 315 -30.86 15.54 1.21
CA GLY A 315 -31.54 15.48 2.50
C GLY A 315 -31.30 14.18 3.27
N LYS A 316 -31.10 13.05 2.56
CA LYS A 316 -30.73 11.75 3.14
C LYS A 316 -29.23 11.65 3.50
N GLY A 317 -28.40 12.58 3.03
CA GLY A 317 -26.96 12.59 3.26
C GLY A 317 -26.20 11.56 2.42
N LEU A 318 -26.65 11.27 1.20
CA LEU A 318 -25.93 10.37 0.29
C LEU A 318 -24.60 11.00 -0.17
N ALA A 319 -23.58 10.18 -0.37
CA ALA A 319 -22.25 10.66 -0.79
C ALA A 319 -22.18 11.01 -2.29
N GLY A 320 -23.06 10.42 -3.10
CA GLY A 320 -23.10 10.69 -4.54
C GLY A 320 -24.00 9.75 -5.33
N LEU A 321 -23.98 9.93 -6.64
CA LEU A 321 -24.74 9.18 -7.61
C LEU A 321 -23.87 8.81 -8.82
N VAL A 322 -23.98 7.58 -9.29
CA VAL A 322 -23.39 7.10 -10.54
C VAL A 322 -24.49 6.53 -11.43
N VAL A 323 -24.61 7.01 -12.66
CA VAL A 323 -25.65 6.57 -13.61
C VAL A 323 -25.00 6.12 -14.92
N HIS A 324 -24.95 4.82 -15.15
CA HIS A 324 -24.74 4.26 -16.49
C HIS A 324 -26.05 4.42 -17.30
N GLY A 325 -26.25 5.64 -17.81
CA GLY A 325 -27.48 6.13 -18.39
C GLY A 325 -27.51 7.67 -18.36
N ALA A 326 -28.69 8.26 -18.49
CA ALA A 326 -28.83 9.70 -18.56
C ALA A 326 -29.35 10.35 -17.26
N VAL A 327 -28.87 11.57 -16.98
CA VAL A 327 -29.40 12.49 -15.97
C VAL A 327 -29.92 13.78 -16.62
N ARG A 328 -30.75 14.53 -15.90
CA ARG A 328 -31.25 15.86 -16.32
C ARG A 328 -31.15 16.89 -15.19
N ASP A 329 -31.64 18.10 -15.42
CA ASP A 329 -31.71 19.19 -14.42
C ASP A 329 -30.34 19.59 -13.85
N THR A 330 -29.31 19.57 -14.71
CA THR A 330 -27.92 19.67 -14.26
C THR A 330 -27.56 20.97 -13.55
N ALA A 331 -28.24 22.08 -13.86
CA ALA A 331 -28.02 23.36 -13.18
C ALA A 331 -28.44 23.27 -11.70
N ASP A 332 -29.59 22.67 -11.43
CA ASP A 332 -30.11 22.52 -10.07
C ASP A 332 -29.34 21.44 -9.30
N ILE A 333 -28.96 20.33 -9.94
CA ILE A 333 -28.06 19.32 -9.32
C ILE A 333 -26.75 19.97 -8.85
N ARG A 334 -26.15 20.83 -9.69
CA ARG A 334 -24.95 21.59 -9.33
C ARG A 334 -25.18 22.50 -8.13
N ARG A 335 -26.30 23.21 -8.09
CA ARG A 335 -26.68 24.10 -6.98
C ARG A 335 -26.85 23.33 -5.67
N LEU A 336 -27.43 22.12 -5.74
CA LEU A 336 -27.65 21.25 -4.58
C LEU A 336 -26.36 20.57 -4.08
N GLY A 337 -25.32 20.48 -4.92
CA GLY A 337 -24.00 20.03 -4.51
C GLY A 337 -23.84 18.51 -4.41
N LEU A 338 -24.79 17.70 -4.90
CA LEU A 338 -24.60 16.25 -4.99
C LEU A 338 -23.52 15.91 -6.03
N ALA A 339 -22.58 15.05 -5.67
CA ALA A 339 -21.59 14.52 -6.61
C ALA A 339 -22.26 13.51 -7.56
N VAL A 340 -22.19 13.75 -8.87
CA VAL A 340 -22.91 12.96 -9.88
C VAL A 340 -21.99 12.60 -11.04
N TRP A 341 -21.94 11.31 -11.39
CA TRP A 341 -21.32 10.82 -12.61
C TRP A 341 -22.36 10.16 -13.51
N SER A 342 -22.33 10.47 -14.80
CA SER A 342 -23.25 9.88 -15.76
C SER A 342 -22.59 9.64 -17.11
N THR A 343 -23.15 8.74 -17.93
CA THR A 343 -22.71 8.61 -19.33
C THR A 343 -23.37 9.64 -20.24
N HIS A 344 -24.56 10.13 -19.88
CA HIS A 344 -25.34 11.06 -20.70
C HIS A 344 -26.01 12.15 -19.87
N VAL A 345 -26.19 13.32 -20.49
CA VAL A 345 -27.06 14.39 -20.01
C VAL A 345 -28.11 14.66 -21.08
N THR A 346 -29.38 14.71 -20.69
CA THR A 346 -30.49 15.01 -21.62
C THR A 346 -31.59 15.81 -20.93
N SER A 347 -32.51 16.41 -21.70
CA SER A 347 -33.63 17.21 -21.17
C SER A 347 -34.88 16.38 -20.90
N HIS A 348 -35.12 15.30 -21.65
CA HIS A 348 -36.32 14.48 -21.51
C HIS A 348 -36.10 13.35 -20.50
N ALA A 349 -37.01 13.24 -19.53
CA ALA A 349 -37.09 12.08 -18.65
C ALA A 349 -37.90 10.97 -19.30
N GLY A 350 -37.73 9.73 -18.83
CA GLY A 350 -38.69 8.67 -19.09
C GLY A 350 -39.81 8.63 -18.04
N ASP A 351 -40.48 7.48 -17.94
CA ASP A 351 -41.67 7.26 -17.11
C ASP A 351 -41.36 6.38 -15.90
N ALA A 352 -42.08 6.55 -14.79
CA ALA A 352 -42.00 5.65 -13.63
C ALA A 352 -42.80 4.36 -13.88
N ASN A 353 -42.22 3.44 -14.66
CA ASN A 353 -42.87 2.17 -14.99
C ASN A 353 -42.79 1.15 -13.85
N GLY A 354 -41.93 1.38 -12.85
CA GLY A 354 -41.81 0.51 -11.68
C GLY A 354 -41.00 -0.76 -11.91
N VAL A 355 -40.37 -0.89 -13.08
CA VAL A 355 -39.54 -2.01 -13.49
C VAL A 355 -38.12 -1.83 -12.95
N GLY A 356 -37.43 -2.94 -12.72
CA GLY A 356 -36.06 -2.95 -12.20
C GLY A 356 -35.96 -3.48 -10.78
N VAL A 357 -34.73 -3.57 -10.27
CA VAL A 357 -34.42 -4.17 -8.98
C VAL A 357 -33.32 -3.38 -8.28
N ILE A 358 -33.48 -3.17 -6.98
CA ILE A 358 -32.49 -2.53 -6.10
C ILE A 358 -31.69 -3.62 -5.38
N ASN A 359 -30.43 -3.37 -5.09
CA ASN A 359 -29.49 -4.29 -4.44
C ASN A 359 -29.30 -5.61 -5.19
N VAL A 360 -29.17 -5.52 -6.52
CA VAL A 360 -28.73 -6.62 -7.38
C VAL A 360 -27.37 -6.31 -8.01
N PRO A 361 -26.58 -7.33 -8.38
CA PRO A 361 -25.37 -7.10 -9.17
C PRO A 361 -25.69 -6.33 -10.46
N VAL A 362 -24.92 -5.28 -10.73
CA VAL A 362 -24.95 -4.53 -12.00
C VAL A 362 -23.65 -4.74 -12.76
N GLU A 363 -23.67 -4.55 -14.07
CA GLU A 363 -22.50 -4.71 -14.94
C GLU A 363 -22.34 -3.49 -15.84
N ILE A 364 -21.26 -2.74 -15.64
CA ILE A 364 -20.97 -1.52 -16.38
C ILE A 364 -19.62 -1.70 -17.06
N GLY A 365 -19.59 -1.73 -18.39
CA GLY A 365 -18.35 -1.88 -19.15
C GLY A 365 -17.59 -3.17 -18.88
N GLY A 366 -18.30 -4.29 -18.66
CA GLY A 366 -17.72 -5.59 -18.31
C GLY A 366 -17.21 -5.69 -16.87
N GLN A 367 -17.40 -4.65 -16.05
CA GLN A 367 -17.07 -4.70 -14.63
C GLN A 367 -18.34 -4.90 -13.80
N ARG A 368 -18.35 -5.97 -13.00
CA ARG A 368 -19.45 -6.30 -12.09
C ARG A 368 -19.32 -5.51 -10.79
N ILE A 369 -20.43 -4.95 -10.32
CA ILE A 369 -20.54 -4.20 -9.06
C ILE A 369 -21.62 -4.85 -8.20
N LEU A 370 -21.26 -5.23 -6.98
CA LEU A 370 -22.18 -5.82 -6.01
C LEU A 370 -22.71 -4.75 -5.04
N PRO A 371 -23.90 -4.94 -4.48
CA PRO A 371 -24.36 -4.11 -3.36
C PRO A 371 -23.36 -4.14 -2.21
N GLY A 372 -22.96 -2.97 -1.73
CA GLY A 372 -21.98 -2.80 -0.66
C GLY A 372 -20.51 -2.84 -1.10
N ASP A 373 -20.20 -3.04 -2.39
CA ASP A 373 -18.88 -2.70 -2.92
C ASP A 373 -18.62 -1.20 -2.75
N TRP A 374 -17.35 -0.80 -2.64
CA TRP A 374 -17.00 0.60 -2.50
C TRP A 374 -16.88 1.27 -3.86
N ILE A 375 -17.43 2.47 -3.97
CA ILE A 375 -17.20 3.35 -5.11
C ILE A 375 -16.22 4.43 -4.69
N LEU A 376 -15.24 4.72 -5.54
CA LEU A 376 -14.44 5.94 -5.52
C LEU A 376 -14.63 6.63 -6.86
N ALA A 377 -14.98 7.91 -6.84
CA ALA A 377 -15.23 8.66 -8.04
C ALA A 377 -14.65 10.07 -7.93
N ASP A 378 -13.96 10.50 -8.98
CA ASP A 378 -13.35 11.82 -9.14
C ASP A 378 -13.44 12.30 -10.60
N ASP A 379 -12.66 13.32 -10.96
CA ASP A 379 -12.69 13.89 -12.31
C ASP A 379 -12.27 12.91 -13.42
N ASP A 380 -11.40 11.94 -13.09
CA ASP A 380 -10.87 10.97 -14.04
C ASP A 380 -11.85 9.81 -14.29
N GLY A 381 -12.79 9.57 -13.37
CA GLY A 381 -13.89 8.64 -13.58
C GLY A 381 -14.43 8.01 -12.30
N VAL A 382 -14.92 6.77 -12.42
CA VAL A 382 -15.52 6.00 -11.33
C VAL A 382 -14.84 4.64 -11.25
N MET A 383 -14.35 4.25 -10.08
CA MET A 383 -13.85 2.90 -9.80
C MET A 383 -14.76 2.18 -8.81
N ALA A 384 -15.01 0.90 -9.11
CA ALA A 384 -15.64 -0.03 -8.19
C ALA A 384 -14.56 -0.89 -7.52
N LEU A 385 -14.55 -0.87 -6.19
CA LEU A 385 -13.64 -1.59 -5.31
C LEU A 385 -14.45 -2.71 -4.64
N PRO A 386 -14.23 -3.99 -4.99
CA PRO A 386 -14.91 -5.11 -4.36
C PRO A 386 -14.79 -5.03 -2.84
N ARG A 387 -15.88 -5.27 -2.10
CA ARG A 387 -15.89 -5.12 -0.63
C ARG A 387 -14.77 -5.90 0.07
N ALA A 388 -14.44 -7.10 -0.44
CA ALA A 388 -13.39 -7.95 0.12
C ALA A 388 -11.97 -7.40 -0.11
N GLU A 389 -11.78 -6.56 -1.13
CA GLU A 389 -10.49 -6.03 -1.57
C GLU A 389 -10.34 -4.53 -1.27
N ALA A 390 -11.42 -3.84 -0.87
CA ALA A 390 -11.44 -2.38 -0.76
C ALA A 390 -10.40 -1.83 0.23
N VAL A 391 -10.15 -2.52 1.35
CA VAL A 391 -9.09 -2.16 2.32
C VAL A 391 -7.71 -2.28 1.68
N GLU A 392 -7.47 -3.39 0.97
CA GLU A 392 -6.21 -3.62 0.26
C GLU A 392 -5.97 -2.56 -0.82
N MET A 393 -6.97 -2.30 -1.66
CA MET A 393 -6.90 -1.31 -2.72
C MET A 393 -6.66 0.10 -2.15
N ALA A 394 -7.31 0.47 -1.04
CA ALA A 394 -7.09 1.76 -0.39
C ALA A 394 -5.66 1.89 0.19
N ASN A 395 -5.14 0.84 0.83
CA ASN A 395 -3.76 0.83 1.34
C ASN A 395 -2.75 0.95 0.21
N ARG A 396 -2.93 0.21 -0.90
CA ARG A 396 -2.07 0.31 -2.09
C ARG A 396 -2.14 1.69 -2.73
N ALA A 397 -3.32 2.31 -2.79
CA ALA A 397 -3.50 3.67 -3.31
C ALA A 397 -2.81 4.72 -2.44
N ALA A 398 -2.90 4.61 -1.12
CA ALA A 398 -2.19 5.48 -0.20
C ALA A 398 -0.67 5.37 -0.37
N ASP A 399 -0.17 4.13 -0.50
CA ASP A 399 1.24 3.85 -0.78
C ASP A 399 1.75 4.49 -2.10
N VAL A 400 0.90 4.56 -3.13
CA VAL A 400 1.18 5.26 -4.39
C VAL A 400 1.20 6.77 -4.17
N LEU A 401 0.19 7.33 -3.51
CA LEU A 401 0.09 8.76 -3.22
C LEU A 401 1.30 9.26 -2.43
N GLU A 402 1.76 8.51 -1.44
CA GLU A 402 2.95 8.85 -0.66
C GLU A 402 4.21 8.85 -1.51
N ALA A 403 4.37 7.84 -2.38
CA ALA A 403 5.48 7.78 -3.32
C ALA A 403 5.46 9.00 -4.26
N GLU A 404 4.30 9.37 -4.79
CA GLU A 404 4.11 10.54 -5.64
C GLU A 404 4.39 11.85 -4.91
N ASN A 405 3.93 12.00 -3.66
CA ASN A 405 4.18 13.19 -2.85
C ASN A 405 5.67 13.46 -2.70
N ARG A 406 6.45 12.41 -2.43
CA ARG A 406 7.91 12.48 -2.39
C ARG A 406 8.50 12.82 -3.77
N VAL A 407 8.11 12.13 -4.84
CA VAL A 407 8.59 12.46 -6.21
C VAL A 407 8.30 13.92 -6.55
N ARG A 408 7.10 14.40 -6.22
CA ARG A 408 6.67 15.78 -6.46
C ARG A 408 7.54 16.76 -5.70
N GLN A 409 7.92 16.45 -4.47
CA GLN A 409 8.82 17.29 -3.70
C GLN A 409 10.24 17.29 -4.28
N GLU A 410 10.80 16.13 -4.65
CA GLU A 410 12.13 16.04 -5.27
C GLU A 410 12.22 16.79 -6.60
N ILE A 411 11.17 16.74 -7.43
CA ILE A 411 11.04 17.53 -8.66
C ILE A 411 11.12 19.02 -8.35
N ARG A 412 10.36 19.48 -7.34
CA ARG A 412 10.28 20.90 -6.96
C ARG A 412 11.60 21.40 -6.38
N ASP A 413 12.18 20.68 -5.42
CA ASP A 413 13.37 21.11 -4.70
C ASP A 413 14.61 21.11 -5.58
N ASN A 414 14.77 20.06 -6.39
CA ASN A 414 15.95 19.90 -7.25
C ASN A 414 15.77 20.52 -8.64
N LYS A 415 14.58 21.04 -8.96
CA LYS A 415 14.22 21.52 -10.32
C LYS A 415 14.54 20.47 -11.40
N THR A 416 14.26 19.21 -11.09
CA THR A 416 14.51 18.06 -11.98
C THR A 416 13.24 17.63 -12.70
N THR A 417 13.37 16.74 -13.67
CA THR A 417 12.21 16.14 -14.35
C THR A 417 11.81 14.82 -13.71
N LEU A 418 10.56 14.40 -13.92
CA LEU A 418 10.09 13.07 -13.50
C LEU A 418 11.01 11.96 -14.04
N ALA A 419 11.42 12.05 -15.31
CA ALA A 419 12.28 11.08 -15.95
C ALA A 419 13.63 10.90 -15.23
N GLN A 420 14.18 12.00 -14.67
CA GLN A 420 15.40 11.98 -13.88
C GLN A 420 15.17 11.40 -12.50
N VAL A 421 14.10 11.79 -11.81
CA VAL A 421 13.80 11.36 -10.43
C VAL A 421 13.53 9.85 -10.36
N VAL A 422 12.76 9.31 -11.30
CA VAL A 422 12.45 7.87 -11.37
C VAL A 422 13.35 7.09 -12.33
N ASN A 423 14.40 7.74 -12.85
CA ASN A 423 15.42 7.15 -13.71
C ASN A 423 14.87 6.30 -14.88
N VAL A 424 13.88 6.83 -15.62
CA VAL A 424 13.15 6.07 -16.67
C VAL A 424 14.12 5.49 -17.71
N LEU A 425 15.15 6.23 -18.07
CA LEU A 425 16.11 5.85 -19.13
C LEU A 425 16.97 4.64 -18.76
N ARG A 426 17.05 4.24 -17.48
CA ARG A 426 17.72 3.00 -17.06
C ARG A 426 17.08 1.77 -17.70
N TRP A 427 15.77 1.81 -17.91
CA TRP A 427 14.99 0.68 -18.41
C TRP A 427 14.95 0.61 -19.94
N GLU A 428 15.56 1.57 -20.63
CA GLU A 428 15.70 1.50 -22.09
C GLU A 428 16.59 0.31 -22.47
N ARG A 429 16.03 -0.61 -23.26
CA ARG A 429 16.79 -1.73 -23.82
C ARG A 429 17.84 -1.18 -24.78
N ARG A 430 19.10 -1.21 -24.36
CA ARG A 430 20.23 -0.92 -25.25
C ARG A 430 20.51 -2.17 -26.10
N GLY A 431 20.34 -2.05 -27.42
CA GLY A 431 20.71 -3.10 -28.39
C GLY A 431 19.69 -4.23 -28.60
N GLY A 432 18.42 -4.06 -28.19
CA GLY A 432 17.34 -5.00 -28.53
C GLY A 432 16.80 -4.79 -29.96
N PRO A 433 16.11 -5.79 -30.57
CA PRO A 433 15.45 -5.58 -31.84
C PRO A 433 14.46 -4.42 -31.72
N SER A 434 14.52 -3.49 -32.68
CA SER A 434 13.60 -2.37 -32.78
C SER A 434 12.17 -2.88 -32.74
N VAL A 435 11.36 -2.34 -31.84
CA VAL A 435 9.91 -2.57 -31.84
C VAL A 435 9.37 -1.78 -33.04
N GLY A 436 9.30 -2.46 -34.19
CA GLY A 436 8.69 -1.98 -35.42
C GLY A 436 7.22 -2.35 -35.48
#